data_AF-A0AAV4ZVC5-F1
#
_entry.id   AF-A0AAV4ZVC5-F1
#
_cell.length_a   1.000
_cell.length_b   1.000
_cell.length_c   1.000
_cell.angle_alpha   90.00
_cell.angle_beta   90.00
_cell.angle_gamma   90.00
#
_symmetry.space_group_name_H-M   'P 1'
#
loop_
_entity.id
_entity.type
_entity.pdbx_description
1 polymer ?
#
loop_
_entity_poly.entity_id
_entity_poly.type
_entity_poly.pdbx_seq_one_letter_code
_entity_poly.pdbx_strand_id
1 'polypeptide(L)'
;MRRLLVSACMLTFAAVGANAQGFPEPTILKGSCSDKSHIAQGRIGADLTKNQARFFCDSVVIIPVDGNPWHVLLTFAESQSHTRPQIAFAGMMTDRQMVDVQRVYLSTGKATPMDDGACKFFYKGPRISGVFCGGKIDQGERRTVPLVAFERH
;
A
#
# COMPACT_ATOMS: atom_id res chain seq x y z
N MET A 1 -69.60 11.90 -9.77
CA MET A 1 -68.33 11.74 -10.50
C MET A 1 -67.19 11.70 -9.49
N ARG A 2 -66.63 10.51 -9.20
CA ARG A 2 -65.51 10.31 -8.24
C ARG A 2 -64.19 10.36 -9.02
N ARG A 3 -63.30 11.29 -8.67
CA ARG A 3 -61.92 11.36 -9.21
C ARG A 3 -61.00 10.57 -8.29
N LEU A 4 -60.43 9.48 -8.80
CA LEU A 4 -59.34 8.73 -8.18
C LEU A 4 -58.02 9.43 -8.51
N LEU A 5 -57.34 9.95 -7.49
CA LEU A 5 -55.96 10.45 -7.59
C LEU A 5 -55.02 9.27 -7.32
N VAL A 6 -54.43 8.73 -8.38
CA VAL A 6 -53.35 7.74 -8.30
C VAL A 6 -52.07 8.49 -7.99
N SER A 7 -51.59 8.39 -6.75
CA SER A 7 -50.30 8.94 -6.34
C SER A 7 -49.20 7.94 -6.70
N ALA A 8 -48.48 8.21 -7.79
CA ALA A 8 -47.31 7.46 -8.19
C ALA A 8 -46.11 7.92 -7.33
N CYS A 9 -45.79 7.14 -6.30
CA CYS A 9 -44.58 7.34 -5.50
C CYS A 9 -43.39 6.83 -6.31
N MET A 10 -42.71 7.72 -7.05
CA MET A 10 -41.44 7.42 -7.71
C MET A 10 -40.37 7.21 -6.64
N LEU A 11 -40.03 5.94 -6.37
CA LEU A 11 -38.82 5.55 -5.65
C LEU A 11 -37.61 5.89 -6.52
N THR A 12 -37.01 7.06 -6.28
CA THR A 12 -35.69 7.39 -6.80
C THR A 12 -34.65 6.57 -6.04
N PHE A 13 -34.23 5.44 -6.63
CA PHE A 13 -33.00 4.76 -6.23
C PHE A 13 -31.82 5.69 -6.54
N ALA A 14 -31.43 6.51 -5.56
CA ALA A 14 -30.12 7.14 -5.60
C ALA A 14 -29.08 6.02 -5.50
N ALA A 15 -28.48 5.66 -6.63
CA ALA A 15 -27.30 4.82 -6.65
C ALA A 15 -26.20 5.56 -5.86
N VAL A 16 -26.02 5.18 -4.61
CA VAL A 16 -24.86 5.59 -3.81
C VAL A 16 -23.68 4.85 -4.42
N GLY A 17 -23.12 5.43 -5.47
CA GLY A 17 -21.82 5.04 -5.99
C GLY A 17 -20.85 5.17 -4.83
N ALA A 18 -20.38 4.05 -4.31
CA ALA A 18 -19.28 4.01 -3.37
C ALA A 18 -18.03 4.47 -4.15
N ASN A 19 -17.89 5.78 -4.32
CA ASN A 19 -16.73 6.39 -4.94
C ASN A 19 -15.53 5.91 -4.18
N ALA A 20 -14.72 5.06 -4.80
CA ALA A 20 -13.44 4.68 -4.24
C ALA A 20 -12.71 6.00 -3.87
N GLN A 21 -12.31 6.15 -2.60
CA GLN A 21 -11.75 7.40 -2.09
C GLN A 21 -10.27 7.09 -1.87
N GLY A 22 -9.41 7.80 -2.59
CA GLY A 22 -7.98 7.77 -2.34
C GLY A 22 -7.63 8.44 -1.01
N PHE A 23 -6.35 8.75 -0.80
CA PHE A 23 -5.87 9.43 0.42
C PHE A 23 -5.77 10.94 0.18
N PRO A 24 -6.72 11.77 0.65
CA PRO A 24 -6.66 13.21 0.43
C PRO A 24 -5.57 13.91 1.25
N GLU A 25 -5.15 13.29 2.36
CA GLU A 25 -4.18 13.85 3.30
C GLU A 25 -3.20 12.77 3.78
N PRO A 26 -2.00 13.18 4.23
CA PRO A 26 -1.05 12.26 4.87
C PRO A 26 -1.70 11.49 6.03
N THR A 27 -1.60 10.16 5.99
CA THR A 27 -2.14 9.28 7.02
C THR A 27 -1.01 8.53 7.70
N ILE A 28 -0.95 8.60 9.03
CA ILE A 28 0.03 7.87 9.84
C ILE A 28 -0.68 6.73 10.55
N LEU A 29 -0.21 5.50 10.36
CA LEU A 29 -0.68 4.32 11.07
C LEU A 29 0.42 3.81 12.00
N LYS A 30 0.06 3.54 13.26
CA LYS A 30 0.90 2.87 14.25
C LYS A 30 0.61 1.37 14.27
N GLY A 31 1.64 0.56 14.47
CA GLY A 31 1.54 -0.88 14.34
C GLY A 31 2.89 -1.56 14.42
N SER A 32 3.05 -2.68 13.72
CA SER A 32 4.31 -3.40 13.64
C SER A 32 4.47 -4.13 12.31
N CYS A 33 5.67 -4.11 11.76
CA CYS A 33 6.09 -5.07 10.74
C CYS A 33 6.17 -6.48 11.35
N SER A 34 5.52 -7.45 10.72
CA SER A 34 5.64 -8.87 11.05
C SER A 34 7.00 -9.45 10.66
N ASP A 35 7.30 -10.65 11.17
CA ASP A 35 8.50 -11.44 10.86
C ASP A 35 8.67 -11.80 9.38
N LYS A 36 7.59 -11.69 8.60
CA LYS A 36 7.60 -11.83 7.14
C LYS A 36 8.23 -10.64 6.44
N SER A 37 8.43 -9.51 7.09
CA SER A 37 8.99 -8.31 6.46
C SER A 37 10.50 -8.47 6.25
N HIS A 38 10.96 -8.43 5.00
CA HIS A 38 12.35 -8.64 4.64
C HIS A 38 12.70 -8.06 3.26
N ILE A 39 14.00 -7.96 2.99
CA ILE A 39 14.56 -7.76 1.66
C ILE A 39 15.34 -9.03 1.30
N ALA A 40 14.92 -9.73 0.26
CA ALA A 40 15.65 -10.87 -0.29
C ALA A 40 16.48 -10.46 -1.51
N GLN A 41 17.69 -10.98 -1.65
CA GLN A 41 18.55 -10.67 -2.80
C GLN A 41 19.33 -11.90 -3.30
N GLY A 42 19.46 -12.05 -4.62
CA GLY A 42 20.24 -13.13 -5.19
C GLY A 42 20.24 -13.14 -6.72
N ARG A 43 20.71 -14.24 -7.31
CA ARG A 43 20.61 -14.45 -8.77
C ARG A 43 19.16 -14.71 -9.17
N ILE A 44 18.77 -14.29 -10.36
CA ILE A 44 17.46 -14.64 -10.93
C ILE A 44 17.34 -16.17 -11.04
N GLY A 45 16.20 -16.72 -10.58
CA GLY A 45 15.94 -18.16 -10.55
C GLY A 45 16.51 -18.91 -9.34
N ALA A 46 17.32 -18.25 -8.49
CA ALA A 46 17.80 -18.86 -7.25
C ALA A 46 16.71 -18.87 -6.17
N ASP A 47 16.80 -19.84 -5.25
CA ASP A 47 16.05 -19.81 -4.01
C ASP A 47 16.59 -18.69 -3.10
N LEU A 48 15.73 -17.69 -2.85
CA LEU A 48 16.07 -16.52 -2.05
C LEU A 48 15.73 -16.69 -0.56
N THR A 49 15.13 -17.81 -0.14
CA THR A 49 14.69 -18.04 1.25
C THR A 49 15.83 -17.93 2.27
N LYS A 50 17.06 -18.24 1.86
CA LYS A 50 18.26 -18.17 2.70
C LYS A 50 18.99 -16.84 2.64
N ASN A 51 18.58 -15.94 1.74
CA ASN A 51 19.26 -14.67 1.46
C ASN A 51 18.34 -13.48 1.79
N GLN A 52 17.75 -13.51 2.99
CA GLN A 52 16.79 -12.52 3.46
C GLN A 52 17.39 -11.70 4.60
N ALA A 53 17.34 -10.38 4.47
CA ALA A 53 17.59 -9.45 5.56
C ALA A 53 16.24 -9.01 6.13
N ARG A 54 15.98 -9.28 7.42
CA ARG A 54 14.74 -8.85 8.09
C ARG A 54 14.63 -7.32 8.09
N PHE A 55 13.40 -6.85 7.96
CA PHE A 55 13.06 -5.44 8.07
C PHE A 55 12.06 -5.24 9.21
N PHE A 56 12.32 -4.29 10.09
CA PHE A 56 11.47 -3.95 11.21
C PHE A 56 10.87 -2.56 10.98
N CYS A 57 9.67 -2.34 11.52
CA CYS A 57 8.99 -1.06 11.50
C CYS A 57 7.90 -1.04 12.57
N ASP A 58 7.53 0.14 13.05
CA ASP A 58 6.43 0.36 13.99
C ASP A 58 5.37 1.35 13.46
N SER A 59 5.59 1.82 12.23
CA SER A 59 4.72 2.79 11.59
C SER A 59 4.76 2.69 10.08
N VAL A 60 3.64 3.06 9.47
CA VAL A 60 3.54 3.36 8.05
C VAL A 60 2.92 4.73 7.86
N VAL A 61 3.53 5.54 7.00
CA VAL A 61 3.03 6.85 6.59
C VAL A 61 2.60 6.75 5.13
N ILE A 62 1.34 7.07 4.85
CA ILE A 62 0.75 7.05 3.52
C ILE A 62 0.57 8.50 3.09
N ILE A 63 1.26 8.93 2.04
CA ILE A 63 1.29 10.32 1.58
C ILE A 63 0.76 10.37 0.14
N PRO A 64 -0.25 11.20 -0.17
CA PRO A 64 -0.57 11.51 -1.56
C PRO A 64 0.56 12.31 -2.19
N VAL A 65 0.98 11.89 -3.38
CA VAL A 65 2.08 12.47 -4.13
C VAL A 65 1.49 13.37 -5.22
N ASP A 66 2.15 14.50 -5.49
CA ASP A 66 1.76 15.46 -6.53
C ASP A 66 0.32 15.99 -6.40
N GLY A 67 -0.22 16.01 -5.18
CA GLY A 67 -1.61 16.42 -4.90
C GLY A 67 -2.67 15.45 -5.44
N ASN A 68 -2.27 14.27 -5.93
CA ASN A 68 -3.19 13.25 -6.42
C ASN A 68 -3.49 12.23 -5.31
N PRO A 69 -4.74 12.11 -4.83
CA PRO A 69 -5.09 11.17 -3.76
C PRO A 69 -4.95 9.69 -4.15
N TRP A 70 -4.79 9.39 -5.44
CA TRP A 70 -4.58 8.05 -5.97
C TRP A 70 -3.12 7.72 -6.23
N HIS A 71 -2.23 8.71 -6.27
CA HIS A 71 -0.80 8.50 -6.37
C HIS A 71 -0.23 8.54 -4.96
N VAL A 72 0.22 7.41 -4.43
CA VAL A 72 0.58 7.30 -3.01
C VAL A 72 2.01 6.83 -2.81
N LEU A 73 2.63 7.35 -1.76
CA LEU A 73 3.89 6.87 -1.19
C LEU A 73 3.60 6.27 0.19
N LEU A 74 3.90 4.99 0.35
CA LEU A 74 3.81 4.28 1.62
C LEU A 74 5.21 4.11 2.20
N THR A 75 5.54 4.84 3.26
CA THR A 75 6.84 4.76 3.94
C THR A 75 6.71 3.98 5.25
N PHE A 76 7.42 2.86 5.35
CA PHE A 76 7.52 2.05 6.55
C PHE A 76 8.81 2.39 7.29
N ALA A 77 8.73 2.62 8.60
CA ALA A 77 9.86 3.01 9.40
C ALA A 77 9.75 2.56 10.87
N GLU A 78 10.90 2.42 11.52
CA GLU A 78 10.99 2.36 12.98
C GLU A 78 11.07 3.79 13.54
N SER A 79 10.09 4.19 14.34
CA SER A 79 9.99 5.56 14.85
C SER A 79 11.11 5.96 15.81
N GLN A 80 11.79 4.99 16.44
CA GLN A 80 12.85 5.23 17.43
C GLN A 80 14.25 4.76 17.01
N SER A 81 14.45 4.32 15.77
CA SER A 81 15.75 3.79 15.35
C SER A 81 16.79 4.89 15.09
N HIS A 82 18.00 4.71 15.63
CA HIS A 82 19.15 5.59 15.37
C HIS A 82 19.71 5.46 13.95
N THR A 83 19.54 4.30 13.32
CA THR A 83 19.98 4.03 11.94
C THR A 83 18.91 4.38 10.90
N ARG A 84 17.66 4.61 11.35
CA ARG A 84 16.50 5.00 10.54
C ARG A 84 16.33 4.20 9.23
N PRO A 85 16.41 2.86 9.25
CA PRO A 85 16.11 2.08 8.06
C PRO A 85 14.65 2.31 7.68
N GLN A 86 14.42 2.65 6.42
CA GLN A 86 13.08 2.82 5.87
C GLN A 86 12.97 2.07 4.54
N ILE A 87 11.79 1.52 4.30
CA ILE A 87 11.40 1.04 2.98
C ILE A 87 10.17 1.82 2.59
N ALA A 88 10.16 2.40 1.39
CA ALA A 88 8.96 3.03 0.86
C ALA A 88 8.56 2.48 -0.50
N PHE A 89 7.27 2.41 -0.76
CA PHE A 89 6.68 1.97 -2.03
C PHE A 89 5.82 3.10 -2.60
N ALA A 90 6.04 3.47 -3.85
CA ALA A 90 5.29 4.51 -4.54
C ALA A 90 4.56 3.94 -5.75
N GLY A 91 3.30 4.32 -5.92
CA GLY A 91 2.48 3.77 -6.96
C GLY A 91 1.09 4.37 -7.06
N MET A 92 0.34 3.89 -8.04
CA MET A 92 -1.02 4.31 -8.30
C MET A 92 -2.00 3.34 -7.65
N MET A 93 -2.93 3.87 -6.87
CA MET A 93 -4.09 3.10 -6.41
C MET A 93 -4.92 2.68 -7.61
N THR A 94 -5.13 1.37 -7.75
CA THR A 94 -6.00 0.79 -8.78
C THR A 94 -7.43 0.64 -8.27
N ASP A 95 -7.58 0.47 -6.95
CA ASP A 95 -8.84 0.52 -6.22
C ASP A 95 -8.58 0.95 -4.75
N ARG A 96 -9.59 0.84 -3.86
CA ARG A 96 -9.46 1.20 -2.43
C ARG A 96 -8.47 0.32 -1.64
N GLN A 97 -8.18 -0.87 -2.14
CA GLN A 97 -7.37 -1.89 -1.47
C GLN A 97 -6.02 -2.08 -2.14
N MET A 98 -5.89 -1.77 -3.42
CA MET A 98 -4.71 -2.12 -4.21
C MET A 98 -3.96 -0.89 -4.69
N VAL A 99 -2.63 -0.96 -4.61
CA VAL A 99 -1.69 -0.03 -5.24
C VAL A 99 -0.86 -0.83 -6.22
N ASP A 100 -0.81 -0.40 -7.47
CA ASP A 100 0.18 -0.82 -8.45
C ASP A 100 1.48 -0.04 -8.22
N VAL A 101 2.51 -0.72 -7.72
CA VAL A 101 3.74 -0.09 -7.25
C VAL A 101 4.76 -0.04 -8.38
N GLN A 102 5.16 1.18 -8.73
CA GLN A 102 6.07 1.46 -9.84
C GLN A 102 7.49 1.71 -9.34
N ARG A 103 7.65 2.16 -8.09
CA ARG A 103 8.95 2.51 -7.51
C ARG A 103 9.03 2.06 -6.06
N VAL A 104 10.23 1.66 -5.66
CA VAL A 104 10.57 1.35 -4.27
C VAL A 104 11.83 2.11 -3.85
N TYR A 105 11.85 2.51 -2.59
CA TYR A 105 12.93 3.25 -1.94
C TYR A 105 13.46 2.37 -0.82
N LEU A 106 14.52 1.61 -1.10
CA LEU A 106 15.24 0.82 -0.08
C LEU A 106 16.18 1.69 0.77
N SER A 107 16.35 2.95 0.35
CA SER A 107 17.09 4.00 1.04
C SER A 107 16.46 5.35 0.71
N THR A 108 16.51 6.30 1.65
CA THR A 108 15.95 7.64 1.48
C THR A 108 16.47 8.32 0.22
N GLY A 109 15.56 8.92 -0.56
CA GLY A 109 15.89 9.68 -1.77
C GLY A 109 16.29 8.86 -2.99
N LYS A 110 16.47 7.53 -2.87
CA LYS A 110 16.84 6.67 -4.00
C LYS A 110 15.66 5.84 -4.49
N ALA A 111 14.93 6.39 -5.45
CA ALA A 111 13.87 5.66 -6.15
C ALA A 111 14.47 4.59 -7.06
N THR A 112 14.01 3.35 -6.93
CA THR A 112 14.36 2.25 -7.83
C THR A 112 13.08 1.78 -8.54
N PRO A 113 13.05 1.70 -9.88
CA PRO A 113 11.89 1.17 -10.58
C PRO A 113 11.68 -0.31 -10.20
N MET A 114 10.42 -0.72 -10.10
CA MET A 114 10.04 -2.12 -9.91
C MET A 114 9.58 -2.70 -11.23
N ASP A 115 9.90 -3.97 -11.48
CA ASP A 115 9.38 -4.69 -12.66
C ASP A 115 7.95 -5.17 -12.43
N ASP A 116 7.60 -5.42 -11.18
CA ASP A 116 6.30 -5.95 -10.75
C ASP A 116 6.17 -5.71 -9.24
N GLY A 117 5.24 -4.85 -8.84
CA GLY A 117 5.09 -4.45 -7.45
C GLY A 117 3.65 -4.14 -7.12
N ALA A 118 3.25 -4.46 -5.89
CA ALA A 118 1.92 -4.12 -5.41
C ALA A 118 1.92 -3.85 -3.91
N CYS A 119 0.96 -3.04 -3.47
CA CYS A 119 0.53 -2.99 -2.08
C CYS A 119 -0.95 -3.35 -1.96
N LYS A 120 -1.29 -4.06 -0.90
CA LYS A 120 -2.65 -4.39 -0.49
C LYS A 120 -2.94 -3.82 0.90
N PHE A 121 -4.00 -3.03 1.00
CA PHE A 121 -4.58 -2.60 2.26
C PHE A 121 -5.61 -3.62 2.75
N PHE A 122 -5.54 -3.95 4.03
CA PHE A 122 -6.53 -4.76 4.74
C PHE A 122 -7.38 -3.86 5.63
N TYR A 123 -8.66 -4.19 5.78
CA TYR A 123 -9.61 -3.36 6.51
C TYR A 123 -10.37 -4.17 7.57
N LYS A 124 -10.65 -3.55 8.71
CA LYS A 124 -11.65 -3.97 9.70
C LYS A 124 -12.70 -2.87 9.78
N GLY A 125 -13.84 -3.10 9.12
CA GLY A 125 -14.82 -2.04 8.88
C GLY A 125 -14.23 -0.91 8.03
N PRO A 126 -14.40 0.38 8.39
CA PRO A 126 -13.85 1.50 7.62
C PRO A 126 -12.36 1.76 7.89
N ARG A 127 -11.73 1.03 8.83
CA ARG A 127 -10.36 1.30 9.27
C ARG A 127 -9.38 0.34 8.62
N ILE A 128 -8.26 0.88 8.13
CA ILE A 128 -7.11 0.06 7.73
C ILE A 128 -6.63 -0.71 8.96
N SER A 129 -6.53 -2.04 8.83
CA SER A 129 -6.04 -2.97 9.84
C SER A 129 -4.64 -3.51 9.52
N GLY A 130 -4.19 -3.39 8.28
CA GLY A 130 -2.85 -3.81 7.87
C GLY A 130 -2.53 -3.40 6.44
N VAL A 131 -1.25 -3.51 6.09
CA VAL A 131 -0.74 -3.22 4.75
C VAL A 131 0.29 -4.28 4.39
N PHE A 132 0.17 -4.87 3.21
CA PHE A 132 1.18 -5.76 2.65
C PHE A 132 1.71 -5.15 1.36
N CYS A 133 3.01 -4.91 1.27
CA CYS A 133 3.67 -4.40 0.08
C CYS A 133 4.79 -5.33 -0.34
N GLY A 134 5.02 -5.47 -1.63
CA GLY A 134 6.22 -6.11 -2.13
C GLY A 134 6.28 -6.15 -3.64
N GLY A 135 7.35 -6.76 -4.14
CA GLY A 135 7.51 -7.02 -5.55
C GLY A 135 8.94 -7.35 -5.91
N LYS A 136 9.29 -7.23 -7.19
CA LYS A 136 10.61 -7.61 -7.71
C LYS A 136 11.30 -6.45 -8.43
N ILE A 137 12.63 -6.46 -8.31
CA ILE A 137 13.56 -5.60 -9.02
C ILE A 137 14.63 -6.51 -9.62
N ASP A 138 14.67 -6.60 -10.93
CA ASP A 138 15.65 -7.35 -11.69
C ASP A 138 16.64 -6.37 -12.32
N GLN A 139 17.93 -6.54 -11.98
CA GLN A 139 19.03 -5.71 -12.45
C GLN A 139 20.15 -6.63 -12.94
N GLY A 140 20.29 -6.73 -14.27
CA GLY A 140 21.18 -7.72 -14.89
C GLY A 140 20.77 -9.13 -14.48
N GLU A 141 21.69 -9.90 -13.90
CA GLU A 141 21.44 -11.26 -13.44
C GLU A 141 20.94 -11.35 -11.98
N ARG A 142 20.68 -10.21 -11.33
CA ARG A 142 20.30 -10.14 -9.92
C ARG A 142 18.84 -9.76 -9.74
N ARG A 143 18.20 -10.38 -8.75
CA ARG A 143 16.85 -10.06 -8.27
C ARG A 143 16.91 -9.55 -6.83
N THR A 144 16.17 -8.48 -6.56
CA THR A 144 15.86 -7.98 -5.21
C THR A 144 14.35 -8.04 -5.00
N VAL A 145 13.93 -8.59 -3.87
CA VAL A 145 12.52 -8.74 -3.48
C VAL A 145 12.32 -8.07 -2.13
N PRO A 146 11.90 -6.80 -2.08
CA PRO A 146 11.42 -6.19 -0.85
C PRO A 146 9.99 -6.67 -0.55
N LEU A 147 9.74 -7.05 0.69
CA LEU A 147 8.43 -7.45 1.18
C LEU A 147 8.22 -6.84 2.57
N VAL A 148 7.09 -6.18 2.77
CA VAL A 148 6.71 -5.59 4.04
C VAL A 148 5.28 -6.01 4.37
N ALA A 149 5.10 -6.62 5.53
CA ALA A 149 3.80 -7.04 6.04
C ALA A 149 3.56 -6.36 7.39
N PHE A 150 2.74 -5.31 7.38
CA PHE A 150 2.45 -4.44 8.51
C PHE A 150 1.05 -4.70 9.07
N GLU A 151 0.97 -4.83 10.39
CA GLU A 151 -0.30 -4.94 11.11
C GLU A 151 -0.49 -3.73 12.01
N ARG A 152 -1.69 -3.15 11.97
CA ARG A 152 -2.05 -2.01 12.80
C ARG A 152 -2.56 -2.51 14.17
N HIS A 153 -2.13 -1.84 15.22
CA HIS A 153 -2.66 -2.01 16.58
C HIS A 153 -3.89 -1.12 16.83
#